data_AF-A0A1B6HI50-F1
#
_entry.id   AF-A0A1B6HI50-F1
#
_cell.length_a   1.000
_cell.length_b   1.000
_cell.length_c   1.000
_cell.angle_alpha   90.00
_cell.angle_beta   90.00
_cell.angle_gamma   90.00
#
_symmetry.space_group_name_H-M   'P 1'
#
loop_
_entity.id
_entity.type
_entity.pdbx_description
1 polymer ?
#
loop_
_entity_poly.entity_id
_entity_poly.type
_entity_poly.pdbx_seq_one_letter_code
_entity_poly.pdbx_strand_id
1 'polypeptide(L)'
;SCQDLISIDDCKPNSLVVFDDCLLEEQTKIKDYFIRGRHKGISCVYLSQSYGRVDMQVIRNNVNLLCLFTMNKYYTKRVFQDFVGSDMTFNQFEALCFECWKTPHGFISINTTAKPQKRKYMCNLKRKLSVE
;
A
#
# COMPACT_ATOMS: atom_id res chain seq x y z
N SER A 1 20.71 3.85 8.37
CA SER A 1 20.58 3.02 7.14
C SER A 1 19.69 1.84 7.47
N CYS A 2 19.06 1.19 6.48
CA CYS A 2 18.28 -0.03 6.71
C CYS A 2 19.17 -1.22 7.18
N GLN A 3 20.51 -1.06 7.22
CA GLN A 3 21.46 -1.98 7.85
C GLN A 3 21.22 -2.18 9.36
N ASP A 4 20.92 -1.09 10.09
CA ASP A 4 20.69 -1.10 11.54
C ASP A 4 19.27 -1.54 11.92
N LEU A 5 18.46 -1.92 10.92
CA LEU A 5 17.12 -2.43 11.14
C LEU A 5 17.20 -3.68 12.03
N ILE A 6 16.55 -3.61 13.19
CA ILE A 6 16.45 -4.74 14.11
C ILE A 6 15.79 -5.92 13.41
N SER A 7 16.21 -7.14 13.75
CA SER A 7 15.56 -8.34 13.20
C SER A 7 14.10 -8.39 13.67
N ILE A 8 13.26 -9.08 12.90
CA ILE A 8 11.88 -9.31 13.33
C ILE A 8 11.79 -10.20 14.59
N ASP A 9 12.86 -10.94 14.88
CA ASP A 9 12.98 -11.79 16.05
C ASP A 9 13.21 -10.99 17.33
N ASP A 10 13.86 -9.84 17.22
CA ASP A 10 14.14 -8.93 18.33
C ASP A 10 13.12 -7.78 18.45
N CYS A 11 12.25 -7.62 17.45
CA CYS A 11 11.21 -6.59 17.45
C CYS A 11 10.08 -6.95 18.43
N LYS A 12 9.71 -5.99 19.30
CA LYS A 12 8.68 -6.20 20.32
C LYS A 12 7.29 -6.32 19.68
N PRO A 13 6.38 -7.18 20.21
CA PRO A 13 4.99 -7.19 19.79
C PRO A 13 4.30 -5.83 19.96
N ASN A 14 3.26 -5.58 19.17
CA ASN A 14 2.52 -4.31 19.11
C ASN A 14 3.36 -3.10 18.66
N SER A 15 4.53 -3.33 18.06
CA SER A 15 5.32 -2.26 17.44
C SER A 15 4.76 -1.85 16.08
N LEU A 16 4.93 -0.56 15.75
CA LEU A 16 4.77 -0.04 14.39
C LEU A 16 6.15 0.27 13.83
N VAL A 17 6.51 -0.42 12.74
CA VAL A 17 7.78 -0.20 12.03
C VAL A 17 7.50 0.56 10.74
N VAL A 18 8.20 1.67 10.54
CA VAL A 18 8.06 2.53 9.35
C VAL A 18 9.35 2.51 8.56
N PHE A 19 9.28 2.06 7.32
CA PHE A 19 10.38 2.07 6.35
C PHE A 19 10.22 3.31 5.47
N ASP A 20 10.99 4.34 5.77
CA ASP A 20 11.00 5.59 4.99
C ASP A 20 12.18 5.60 4.02
N ASP A 21 11.88 5.87 2.75
CA ASP A 21 12.84 5.93 1.63
C ASP A 21 13.88 4.79 1.55
N CYS A 22 13.54 3.57 1.99
CA CYS A 22 14.46 2.43 1.90
C CYS A 22 14.50 1.79 0.50
N LEU A 23 14.04 2.45 -0.58
CA LEU A 23 13.97 1.86 -1.94
C LEU A 23 15.32 1.38 -2.50
N LEU A 24 16.43 2.01 -2.08
CA LEU A 24 17.78 1.72 -2.52
C LEU A 24 18.55 0.81 -1.56
N GLU A 25 17.95 0.48 -0.42
CA GLU A 25 18.60 -0.28 0.65
C GLU A 25 18.42 -1.79 0.44
N GLU A 26 19.13 -2.58 1.26
CA GLU A 26 18.94 -4.02 1.35
C GLU A 26 17.50 -4.34 1.85
N GLN A 27 16.74 -5.10 1.07
CA GLN A 27 15.31 -5.32 1.32
C GLN A 27 15.00 -6.60 2.12
N THR A 28 15.95 -7.49 2.37
CA THR A 28 15.70 -8.82 2.95
C THR A 28 15.07 -8.71 4.33
N LYS A 29 15.60 -7.85 5.21
CA LYS A 29 14.98 -7.61 6.53
C LYS A 29 13.57 -7.04 6.41
N ILE A 30 13.36 -6.06 5.53
CA ILE A 30 12.04 -5.44 5.29
C ILE A 30 11.03 -6.48 4.80
N LYS A 31 11.44 -7.33 3.85
CA LYS A 31 10.63 -8.44 3.34
C LYS A 31 10.20 -9.38 4.46
N ASP A 32 11.09 -9.69 5.39
CA ASP A 32 10.78 -10.55 6.54
C ASP A 32 9.70 -9.94 7.44
N TYR A 33 9.76 -8.61 7.67
CA TYR A 33 8.69 -7.87 8.35
C TYR A 33 7.34 -8.00 7.66
N PHE A 34 7.27 -7.88 6.33
CA PHE A 34 6.02 -8.00 5.57
C PHE A 34 5.47 -9.44 5.53
N ILE A 35 6.31 -10.47 5.64
CA ILE A 35 5.87 -11.87 5.67
C ILE A 35 5.44 -12.28 7.09
N ARG A 36 6.28 -12.02 8.10
CA ARG A 36 6.14 -12.61 9.44
C ARG A 36 5.58 -11.63 10.47
N GLY A 37 5.55 -10.33 10.21
CA GLY A 37 5.20 -9.29 11.19
C GLY A 37 3.82 -9.48 11.81
N ARG A 38 2.84 -9.89 11.00
CA ARG A 38 1.47 -10.18 11.45
C ARG A 38 1.42 -11.24 12.55
N HIS A 39 2.22 -12.31 12.43
CA HIS A 39 2.24 -13.40 13.41
C HIS A 39 2.83 -12.96 14.76
N LYS A 40 3.57 -11.85 14.78
CA LYS A 40 4.21 -11.28 15.97
C LYS A 40 3.49 -10.05 16.52
N GLY A 41 2.34 -9.68 15.95
CA GLY A 41 1.63 -8.46 16.31
C GLY A 41 2.39 -7.18 15.93
N ILE A 42 3.23 -7.23 14.90
CA ILE A 42 3.98 -6.07 14.41
C ILE A 42 3.26 -5.51 13.18
N SER A 43 3.01 -4.21 13.19
CA SER A 43 2.48 -3.46 12.04
C SER A 43 3.62 -2.80 11.27
N CYS A 44 3.52 -2.78 9.94
CA CYS A 44 4.55 -2.27 9.05
C CYS A 44 3.97 -1.23 8.10
N VAL A 45 4.72 -0.15 7.85
CA VAL A 45 4.41 0.87 6.84
C VAL A 45 5.65 1.06 5.97
N TYR A 46 5.46 1.03 4.65
CA TYR A 46 6.52 1.33 3.68
C TYR A 46 6.16 2.61 2.94
N LEU A 47 7.00 3.63 3.04
CA LEU A 47 6.85 4.90 2.32
C LEU A 47 7.78 4.88 1.10
N SER A 48 7.23 5.21 -0.07
CA SER A 48 7.94 5.12 -1.34
C SER A 48 7.44 6.17 -2.32
N GLN A 49 8.38 6.79 -3.04
CA GLN A 49 8.06 7.67 -4.17
C GLN A 49 7.79 6.91 -5.47
N SER A 50 8.09 5.61 -5.53
CA SER A 50 7.99 4.81 -6.76
C SER A 50 7.30 3.47 -6.50
N TYR A 51 6.04 3.39 -6.91
CA TYR A 51 5.27 2.14 -6.86
C TYR A 51 6.00 1.00 -7.56
N GLY A 52 6.52 1.25 -8.77
CA GLY A 52 7.15 0.23 -9.61
C GLY A 52 8.43 -0.40 -9.04
N ARG A 53 9.09 0.27 -8.09
CA ARG A 53 10.35 -0.19 -7.49
C ARG A 53 10.17 -0.98 -6.19
N VAL A 54 9.02 -0.84 -5.52
CA VAL A 54 8.72 -1.64 -4.32
C VAL A 54 8.60 -3.10 -4.72
N ASP A 55 9.17 -4.03 -3.96
CA ASP A 55 9.10 -5.46 -4.28
C ASP A 55 7.66 -5.96 -4.40
N MET A 56 7.28 -6.44 -5.59
CA MET A 56 5.91 -6.87 -5.86
C MET A 56 5.55 -8.16 -5.11
N GLN A 57 6.46 -9.15 -5.18
CA GLN A 57 6.19 -10.52 -4.76
C GLN A 57 5.99 -10.63 -3.24
N VAL A 58 6.75 -9.87 -2.48
CA VAL A 58 6.80 -9.95 -1.03
C VAL A 58 6.17 -8.73 -0.39
N ILE A 59 6.55 -7.51 -0.77
CA ILE A 59 6.04 -6.33 -0.07
C ILE A 59 4.61 -6.02 -0.53
N ARG A 60 4.40 -5.76 -1.83
CA ARG A 60 3.08 -5.34 -2.33
C ARG A 60 2.01 -6.40 -2.14
N ASN A 61 2.30 -7.68 -2.38
CA ASN A 61 1.32 -8.75 -2.22
C ASN A 61 0.92 -9.00 -0.76
N ASN A 62 1.72 -8.58 0.23
CA ASN A 62 1.42 -8.77 1.65
C ASN A 62 0.84 -7.50 2.32
N VAL A 63 0.60 -6.42 1.58
CA VAL A 63 -0.07 -5.24 2.15
C VAL A 63 -1.55 -5.50 2.37
N ASN A 64 -2.07 -4.99 3.49
CA ASN A 64 -3.50 -4.97 3.81
C ASN A 64 -4.18 -3.65 3.43
N LEU A 65 -3.40 -2.58 3.27
CA LEU A 65 -3.85 -1.25 2.92
C LEU A 65 -2.81 -0.54 2.06
N LEU A 66 -3.22 0.00 0.91
CA LEU A 66 -2.43 0.94 0.11
C LEU A 66 -2.98 2.35 0.29
N CYS A 67 -2.09 3.34 0.35
CA CYS A 67 -2.42 4.76 0.22
C CYS A 67 -1.68 5.31 -1.00
N LEU A 68 -2.44 5.73 -2.02
CA LEU A 68 -1.92 6.08 -3.33
C LEU A 68 -2.18 7.56 -3.60
N PHE A 69 -1.09 8.33 -3.53
CA PHE A 69 -1.06 9.72 -3.97
C PHE A 69 -1.01 9.81 -5.49
N THR A 70 -1.16 11.03 -6.01
CA THR A 70 -1.12 11.33 -7.44
C THR A 70 0.09 10.67 -8.10
N MET A 71 -0.18 9.90 -9.17
CA MET A 71 0.84 9.23 -9.96
C MET A 71 0.47 9.24 -11.44
N ASN A 72 1.44 8.93 -12.29
CA ASN A 72 1.19 8.89 -13.73
C ASN A 72 0.28 7.71 -14.12
N LYS A 73 -0.35 7.83 -15.29
CA LYS A 73 -1.30 6.83 -15.84
C LYS A 73 -0.70 5.42 -15.93
N TYR A 74 0.61 5.32 -16.17
CA TYR A 74 1.31 4.03 -16.24
C TYR A 74 1.28 3.29 -14.91
N TYR A 75 1.65 3.95 -13.80
CA TYR A 75 1.61 3.35 -12.48
C TYR A 75 0.17 3.15 -11.99
N THR A 76 -0.75 4.06 -12.29
CA THR A 76 -2.19 3.87 -12.03
C THR A 76 -2.70 2.58 -12.68
N LYS A 77 -2.30 2.30 -13.93
CA LYS A 77 -2.69 1.07 -14.64
C LYS A 77 -2.06 -0.19 -14.04
N ARG A 78 -0.84 -0.12 -13.51
CA ARG A 78 -0.22 -1.24 -12.79
C ARG A 78 -0.96 -1.55 -11.48
N VAL A 79 -1.25 -0.53 -10.66
CA VAL A 79 -2.07 -0.69 -9.46
C VAL A 79 -3.43 -1.32 -9.81
N PHE A 80 -4.03 -0.87 -10.91
CA PHE A 80 -5.29 -1.43 -11.38
C PHE A 80 -5.18 -2.93 -11.62
N GLN A 81 -4.16 -3.36 -12.36
CA GLN A 81 -3.90 -4.78 -12.64
C GLN A 81 -3.63 -5.58 -11.35
N ASP A 82 -2.90 -5.00 -10.40
CA ASP A 82 -2.47 -5.69 -9.18
C ASP A 82 -3.62 -5.87 -8.17
N PHE A 83 -4.53 -4.88 -8.03
CA PHE A 83 -5.48 -4.83 -6.90
C PHE A 83 -6.94 -4.55 -7.23
N VAL A 84 -7.25 -4.09 -8.46
CA VAL A 84 -8.56 -3.47 -8.77
C VAL A 84 -9.26 -4.11 -9.95
N GLY A 85 -8.53 -4.75 -10.88
CA GLY A 85 -9.07 -5.16 -12.18
C GLY A 85 -10.23 -6.15 -12.13
N SER A 86 -10.43 -6.83 -11.01
CA SER A 86 -11.60 -7.71 -10.76
C SER A 86 -12.87 -6.96 -10.35
N ASP A 87 -12.76 -5.70 -9.96
CA ASP A 87 -13.80 -4.98 -9.22
C ASP A 87 -14.49 -3.90 -10.05
N MET A 88 -13.78 -3.29 -10.99
CA MET A 88 -14.29 -2.22 -11.86
C MET A 88 -13.43 -2.10 -13.13
N THR A 89 -13.88 -1.29 -14.08
CA THR A 89 -13.07 -0.95 -15.27
C THR A 89 -11.94 0.02 -14.92
N PHE A 90 -10.91 0.09 -15.76
CA PHE A 90 -9.80 1.03 -15.55
C PHE A 90 -10.25 2.49 -15.55
N ASN A 91 -11.23 2.86 -16.39
CA ASN A 91 -11.76 4.22 -16.45
C ASN A 91 -12.49 4.60 -15.15
N GLN A 92 -13.26 3.69 -14.56
CA GLN A 92 -13.90 3.92 -13.26
C GLN A 92 -12.84 4.09 -12.16
N PHE A 93 -11.80 3.26 -12.15
CA PHE A 93 -10.71 3.39 -11.18
C PHE A 93 -9.95 4.72 -11.32
N GLU A 94 -9.66 5.14 -12.56
CA GLU A 94 -9.01 6.42 -12.85
C GLU A 94 -9.86 7.59 -12.35
N ALA A 95 -11.18 7.56 -12.55
CA ALA A 95 -12.11 8.56 -12.02
C ALA A 95 -12.08 8.62 -10.48
N LEU A 96 -12.11 7.47 -9.79
CA LEU A 96 -12.01 7.42 -8.33
C LEU A 96 -10.69 8.01 -7.81
N CYS A 97 -9.57 7.71 -8.47
CA CYS A 97 -8.28 8.30 -8.13
C CYS A 97 -8.33 9.82 -8.25
N PHE A 98 -8.81 10.34 -9.38
CA PHE A 98 -8.90 11.78 -9.63
C PHE A 98 -9.79 12.49 -8.63
N GLU A 99 -10.94 11.93 -8.24
CA GLU A 99 -11.80 12.52 -7.21
C GLU A 99 -11.07 12.72 -5.86
N CYS A 100 -10.12 11.86 -5.54
CA CYS A 100 -9.33 11.98 -4.32
C CYS A 100 -8.10 12.86 -4.46
N TRP A 101 -7.50 12.92 -5.65
CA TRP A 101 -6.32 13.74 -5.91
C TRP A 101 -6.63 15.23 -6.14
N LYS A 102 -7.91 15.62 -6.29
CA LYS A 102 -8.33 17.03 -6.39
C LYS A 102 -8.00 17.87 -5.15
N THR A 103 -7.95 17.24 -3.98
CA THR A 103 -7.64 17.93 -2.72
C THR A 103 -6.15 17.89 -2.42
N PRO A 104 -5.55 18.97 -1.89
CA PRO A 104 -4.17 18.94 -1.40
C PRO A 104 -3.93 17.76 -0.45
N HIS A 105 -2.85 17.02 -0.69
CA HIS A 105 -2.49 15.80 0.05
C HIS A 105 -3.54 14.69 0.00
N GLY A 106 -4.47 14.75 -0.95
CA GLY A 106 -5.48 13.72 -1.15
C GLY A 106 -4.87 12.45 -1.75
N PHE A 107 -5.32 11.31 -1.25
CA PHE A 107 -4.95 9.99 -1.75
C PHE A 107 -6.16 9.07 -1.79
N ILE A 108 -6.10 8.07 -2.66
CA ILE A 108 -7.03 6.95 -2.61
C ILE A 108 -6.44 5.87 -1.70
N SER A 109 -7.26 5.31 -0.83
CA SER A 109 -6.94 4.14 -0.02
C SER A 109 -7.60 2.89 -0.58
N ILE A 110 -6.82 1.82 -0.69
CA ILE A 110 -7.27 0.50 -1.14
C ILE A 110 -7.02 -0.51 -0.03
N ASN A 111 -8.08 -0.96 0.63
CA ASN A 111 -8.03 -2.04 1.61
C ASN A 111 -8.15 -3.40 0.89
N THR A 112 -7.03 -4.10 0.72
CA THR A 112 -6.94 -5.36 -0.02
C THR A 112 -7.68 -6.51 0.67
N THR A 113 -8.03 -6.36 1.95
CA THR A 113 -8.75 -7.38 2.73
C THR A 113 -10.28 -7.19 2.73
N ALA A 114 -10.77 -6.06 2.19
CA ALA A 114 -12.19 -5.75 2.12
C ALA A 114 -12.75 -6.00 0.70
N LYS A 115 -14.05 -6.32 0.63
CA LYS A 115 -14.78 -6.40 -0.65
C LYS A 115 -15.20 -5.00 -1.14
N PRO A 116 -15.39 -4.78 -2.47
CA PRO A 116 -15.85 -3.51 -3.03
C PRO A 116 -17.11 -2.95 -2.37
N GLN A 117 -18.09 -3.81 -2.11
CA GLN A 117 -19.37 -3.43 -1.50
C GLN A 117 -19.21 -2.95 -0.05
N LYS A 118 -18.08 -3.29 0.60
CA LYS A 118 -17.73 -2.88 1.97
C LYS A 118 -16.91 -1.59 1.98
N ARG A 119 -15.64 -1.62 2.41
CA ARG A 119 -14.78 -0.44 2.54
C ARG A 119 -13.43 -0.65 1.84
N LYS A 120 -13.45 -1.30 0.67
CA LYS A 120 -12.23 -1.52 -0.14
C LYS A 120 -11.66 -0.19 -0.61
N TYR A 121 -12.48 0.70 -1.14
CA TYR A 121 -12.05 1.99 -1.68
C TYR A 121 -12.49 3.14 -0.78
N MET A 122 -11.53 3.99 -0.40
CA MET A 122 -11.78 5.19 0.38
C MET A 122 -10.99 6.37 -0.16
N CYS A 123 -11.55 7.55 0.00
CA CYS A 123 -10.85 8.81 -0.16
C CYS A 123 -10.21 9.19 1.15
N ASN A 124 -8.88 9.26 1.14
CA ASN A 124 -8.06 9.23 2.33
C ASN A 124 -8.48 8.04 3.22
N LEU A 125 -8.46 8.20 4.54
CA LEU A 125 -8.95 7.18 5.48
C LEU A 125 -10.38 7.42 5.98
N LYS A 126 -11.14 8.31 5.31
CA LYS A 126 -12.39 8.87 5.86
C LYS A 126 -13.62 8.54 5.02
N ARG A 127 -13.64 8.94 3.74
CA ARG A 127 -14.85 8.89 2.90
C ARG A 127 -14.87 7.60 2.09
N LYS A 128 -15.88 6.75 2.26
CA LYS A 128 -16.08 5.56 1.41
C LYS A 128 -16.37 6.00 -0.03
N LEU A 129 -15.79 5.30 -0.99
CA LEU A 129 -16.09 5.46 -2.42
C LEU A 129 -17.02 4.33 -2.87
N SER A 130 -18.03 4.66 -3.67
CA SER A 130 -18.93 3.68 -4.28
C SER A 130 -18.29 3.12 -5.54
N VAL A 131 -18.48 1.83 -5.74
CA VAL A 131 -18.16 1.15 -7.00
C VAL A 131 -19.51 0.83 -7.64
N GLU A 132 -19.78 1.43 -8.80
CA GLU A 132 -20.98 1.21 -9.61
C GLU A 132 -20.73 0.15 -10.68
#